data_AF-A0AAU5XBY5-F1
#
_entry.id   AF-A0AAU5XBY5-F1
#
_cell.length_a   1.000
_cell.length_b   1.000
_cell.length_c   1.000
_cell.angle_alpha   90.00
_cell.angle_beta   90.00
_cell.angle_gamma   90.00
#
_symmetry.space_group_name_H-M   'P 1'
#
loop_
_entity.id
_entity.type
_entity.pdbx_description
1 polymer ?
#
loop_
_entity_poly.entity_id
_entity_poly.type
_entity_poly.pdbx_seq_one_letter_code
_entity_poly.pdbx_strand_id
1 'polypeptide(L)'
;MITPEDLASGAPDLAQKTVYLCGDISGISRRRLRAAARVFVIRELSHGYHEGVDEHWALIDLGRVPIRVHGVGVYYRRFFGLDADHFGRIRAEHTFQSLTESTKPGTAHRSGIYLTPVTRDGDELHFRLLRCSTNFSGPTESFRPTDTHIVEALNREAASVFRNQAPLNHVLAQIYHNTPATTGRKQSKAKISAHADKTKDMPVNGIMAFCTFYDRLDKLQPLAEDAFDYGVTGASGLTRLHFRLKEPDEERDEVALPRQFTLTLYPGSVFFMPLSTNRLYTHEIRPSALGADLLPTRLGYVVRCSSAEAVHKNGHTFLKMAEDVVRLEPPTPAGMDELRRLYAEENRTSSFIDYGDEIFFSMNTGDYVAPRI
;
A
#
# COMPACT_ATOMS: atom_id res chain seq x y z
N MET A 1 3.05 -22.48 -14.98
CA MET A 1 4.49 -22.86 -15.10
C MET A 1 4.69 -23.19 -16.56
N ILE A 2 5.75 -22.66 -17.18
CA ILE A 2 6.12 -22.93 -18.58
C ILE A 2 7.39 -23.78 -18.51
N THR A 3 7.43 -24.92 -19.20
CA THR A 3 8.63 -25.76 -19.22
C THR A 3 9.64 -25.26 -20.27
N PRO A 4 10.91 -25.70 -20.20
CA PRO A 4 11.89 -25.43 -21.26
C PRO A 4 11.42 -25.89 -22.65
N GLU A 5 10.66 -26.99 -22.73
CA GLU A 5 10.08 -27.53 -23.97
C GLU A 5 8.97 -26.62 -24.51
N ASP A 6 8.08 -26.13 -23.65
CA ASP A 6 7.06 -25.13 -24.03
C ASP A 6 7.72 -23.89 -24.61
N LEU A 7 8.78 -23.40 -23.96
CA LEU A 7 9.57 -22.27 -24.43
C LEU A 7 10.30 -22.57 -25.75
N ALA A 8 10.76 -23.81 -25.95
CA ALA A 8 11.41 -24.27 -27.18
C ALA A 8 10.45 -24.32 -28.37
N SER A 9 9.19 -24.68 -28.12
CA SER A 9 8.13 -24.75 -29.13
C SER A 9 7.68 -23.37 -29.64
N GLY A 10 8.05 -22.29 -28.95
CA GLY A 10 7.59 -20.93 -29.25
C GLY A 10 6.12 -20.67 -28.89
N ALA A 11 5.48 -21.58 -28.15
CA ALA A 11 4.08 -21.47 -27.75
C ALA A 11 3.73 -20.24 -26.86
N PRO A 12 4.56 -19.84 -25.88
CA PRO A 12 4.24 -18.67 -25.07
C PRO A 12 4.72 -17.37 -25.72
N ASP A 13 3.80 -16.41 -25.93
CA ASP A 13 4.17 -15.04 -26.23
C ASP A 13 4.72 -14.33 -24.98
N LEU A 14 6.01 -14.00 -25.02
CA LEU A 14 6.72 -13.33 -23.95
C LEU A 14 6.72 -11.81 -24.08
N ALA A 15 6.19 -11.25 -25.17
CA ALA A 15 6.13 -9.81 -25.37
C ALA A 15 5.44 -9.13 -24.17
N GLN A 16 6.10 -8.09 -23.64
CA GLN A 16 5.63 -7.32 -22.49
C GLN A 16 5.48 -8.12 -21.18
N LYS A 17 6.04 -9.34 -21.10
CA LYS A 17 5.98 -10.17 -19.88
C LYS A 17 7.21 -9.99 -19.01
N THR A 18 6.99 -10.13 -17.70
CA THR A 18 8.06 -10.41 -16.73
C THR A 18 8.21 -11.92 -16.59
N VAL A 19 9.41 -12.43 -16.81
CA VAL A 19 9.74 -13.86 -16.73
C VAL A 19 10.60 -14.10 -15.47
N TYR A 20 10.21 -15.09 -14.68
CA TYR A 20 10.94 -15.55 -13.50
C TYR A 20 11.49 -16.94 -13.77
N LEU A 21 12.80 -17.11 -13.65
CA LEU A 21 13.51 -18.36 -13.91
C LEU A 21 13.80 -19.10 -12.59
N CYS A 22 13.60 -20.42 -12.63
CA CYS A 22 13.97 -21.37 -11.58
C CYS A 22 14.44 -22.69 -12.21
N GLY A 23 15.17 -23.50 -11.45
CA GLY A 23 15.76 -24.77 -11.89
C GLY A 23 17.17 -24.60 -12.48
N ASP A 24 17.54 -25.50 -13.38
CA ASP A 24 18.80 -25.42 -14.13
C ASP A 24 18.68 -24.39 -15.26
N ILE A 25 19.43 -23.30 -15.17
CA ILE A 25 19.39 -22.19 -16.14
C ILE A 25 20.36 -22.42 -17.30
N SER A 26 21.27 -23.39 -17.21
CA SER A 26 22.33 -23.61 -18.22
C SER A 26 21.79 -23.92 -19.62
N GLY A 27 20.61 -24.55 -19.70
CA GLY A 27 19.92 -24.88 -20.95
C GLY A 27 19.07 -23.75 -21.56
N ILE A 28 18.93 -22.60 -20.90
CA ILE A 28 18.03 -21.54 -21.34
C ILE A 28 18.75 -20.57 -22.28
N SER A 29 18.41 -20.62 -23.57
CA SER A 29 18.97 -19.70 -24.57
C SER A 29 18.42 -18.28 -24.42
N ARG A 30 19.32 -17.29 -24.28
CA ARG A 30 18.99 -15.86 -24.25
C ARG A 30 18.11 -15.39 -25.41
N ARG A 31 18.32 -15.94 -26.62
CA ARG A 31 17.54 -15.57 -27.81
C ARG A 31 16.05 -15.81 -27.62
N ARG A 32 15.67 -16.83 -26.84
CA ARG A 32 14.27 -17.18 -26.57
C ARG A 32 13.58 -16.22 -25.61
N LEU A 33 14.33 -15.59 -24.71
CA LEU A 33 13.80 -14.65 -23.72
C LEU A 33 13.91 -13.18 -24.16
N ARG A 34 14.49 -12.89 -25.33
CA ARG A 34 14.71 -11.52 -25.82
C ARG A 34 13.42 -10.70 -25.96
N ALA A 35 12.29 -11.36 -26.20
CA ALA A 35 10.98 -10.71 -26.30
C ALA A 35 10.38 -10.32 -24.93
N ALA A 36 10.86 -10.92 -23.83
CA ALA A 36 10.42 -10.57 -22.49
C ALA A 36 10.80 -9.13 -22.15
N ALA A 37 9.90 -8.41 -21.49
CA ALA A 37 10.21 -7.07 -21.00
C ALA A 37 11.24 -7.11 -19.86
N ARG A 38 11.16 -8.13 -19.01
CA ARG A 38 12.01 -8.31 -17.83
C ARG A 38 12.28 -9.79 -17.62
N VAL A 39 13.50 -10.13 -17.22
CA VAL A 39 13.89 -11.50 -16.88
C VAL A 39 14.61 -11.47 -15.53
N PHE A 40 14.14 -12.31 -14.61
CA PHE A 40 14.72 -12.48 -13.28
C PHE A 40 15.12 -13.93 -13.05
N VAL A 41 16.25 -14.14 -12.38
CA VAL A 41 16.66 -15.45 -11.87
C VAL A 41 16.34 -15.50 -10.37
N ILE A 42 15.64 -16.53 -9.91
CA ILE A 42 15.31 -16.70 -8.49
C ILE A 42 16.47 -17.45 -7.82
N ARG A 43 17.26 -16.75 -7.01
CA ARG A 43 18.52 -17.26 -6.44
C ARG A 43 18.35 -18.60 -5.72
N GLU A 44 17.34 -18.70 -4.86
CA GLU A 44 17.11 -19.85 -3.99
C GLU A 44 16.56 -21.07 -4.74
N LEU A 45 16.04 -20.87 -5.95
CA LEU A 45 15.42 -21.92 -6.75
C LEU A 45 16.21 -22.25 -8.01
N SER A 46 17.34 -21.59 -8.26
CA SER A 46 18.08 -21.71 -9.53
C SER A 46 19.51 -22.17 -9.31
N HIS A 47 20.06 -22.87 -10.30
CA HIS A 47 21.48 -23.21 -10.40
C HIS A 47 21.91 -23.19 -11.88
N GLY A 48 23.20 -23.39 -12.15
CA GLY A 48 23.72 -23.41 -13.52
C GLY A 48 23.75 -22.05 -14.23
N TYR A 49 23.51 -20.96 -13.50
CA TYR A 49 23.73 -19.59 -13.99
C TYR A 49 25.19 -19.17 -13.66
N HIS A 50 25.85 -18.50 -14.59
CA HIS A 50 27.23 -18.04 -14.38
C HIS A 50 27.25 -16.69 -13.68
N GLU A 51 27.63 -16.68 -12.38
CA GLU A 51 27.98 -15.46 -11.66
C GLU A 51 29.24 -14.84 -12.31
N GLY A 52 29.03 -13.90 -13.23
CA GLY A 52 30.11 -13.13 -13.85
C GLY A 52 30.20 -13.17 -15.39
N VAL A 53 29.34 -13.90 -16.11
CA VAL A 53 29.36 -13.94 -17.59
C VAL A 53 28.04 -13.48 -18.23
N ASP A 54 26.95 -13.47 -17.46
CA ASP A 54 25.63 -12.98 -17.86
C ASP A 54 25.27 -11.69 -17.10
N GLU A 55 25.88 -10.55 -17.45
CA GLU A 55 25.62 -9.22 -16.85
C GLU A 55 24.15 -8.72 -16.92
N HIS A 56 23.21 -9.48 -17.49
CA HIS A 56 21.94 -8.93 -18.00
C HIS A 56 20.66 -9.44 -17.33
N TRP A 57 20.67 -10.56 -16.61
CA TRP A 57 19.48 -11.00 -15.86
C TRP A 57 19.66 -10.70 -14.38
N ALA A 58 18.73 -9.92 -13.84
CA ALA A 58 18.79 -9.54 -12.43
C ALA A 58 18.50 -10.77 -11.56
N LEU A 59 19.42 -11.05 -10.65
CA LEU A 59 19.26 -12.07 -9.63
C LEU A 59 18.42 -11.51 -8.48
N ILE A 60 17.34 -12.19 -8.13
CA ILE A 60 16.41 -11.78 -7.07
C ILE A 60 16.24 -12.87 -6.04
N ASP A 61 15.79 -12.48 -4.84
CA ASP A 61 15.36 -13.42 -3.81
C ASP A 61 13.92 -13.93 -4.04
N LEU A 62 13.56 -14.98 -3.32
CA LEU A 62 12.21 -15.58 -3.37
C LEU A 62 11.11 -14.60 -2.91
N GLY A 63 11.46 -13.57 -2.14
CA GLY A 63 10.54 -12.55 -1.65
C GLY A 63 10.09 -11.56 -2.73
N ARG A 64 10.89 -11.39 -3.78
CA ARG A 64 10.60 -10.60 -4.99
C ARG A 64 9.74 -11.34 -6.03
N VAL A 65 9.37 -12.59 -5.78
CA VAL A 65 8.50 -13.37 -6.67
C VAL A 65 7.02 -13.07 -6.35
N PRO A 66 6.20 -12.66 -7.35
CA PRO A 66 4.80 -12.32 -7.14
C PRO A 66 3.96 -13.54 -6.80
N ILE A 67 3.09 -13.40 -5.80
CA ILE A 67 2.10 -14.41 -5.42
C ILE A 67 0.72 -13.86 -5.70
N ARG A 68 -0.06 -14.56 -6.52
CA ARG A 68 -1.47 -14.25 -6.72
C ARG A 68 -2.24 -14.64 -5.46
N VAL A 69 -2.86 -13.66 -4.80
CA VAL A 69 -3.69 -13.88 -3.61
C VAL A 69 -5.13 -14.02 -4.06
N HIS A 70 -5.62 -15.26 -4.17
CA HIS A 70 -7.04 -15.59 -4.46
C HIS A 70 -7.68 -14.86 -5.67
N GLY A 71 -6.87 -14.36 -6.61
CA GLY A 71 -7.36 -13.53 -7.70
C GLY A 71 -7.74 -12.09 -7.32
N VAL A 72 -7.54 -11.67 -6.07
CA VAL A 72 -7.92 -10.35 -5.55
C VAL A 72 -6.73 -9.39 -5.39
N GLY A 73 -5.51 -9.85 -5.65
CA GLY A 73 -4.32 -9.00 -5.59
C GLY A 73 -3.02 -9.79 -5.81
N VAL A 74 -1.90 -9.07 -5.73
CA VAL A 74 -0.56 -9.63 -5.90
C VAL A 74 0.31 -9.26 -4.71
N TYR A 75 0.93 -10.27 -4.09
CA TYR A 75 1.71 -10.14 -2.89
C TYR A 75 3.19 -10.48 -3.12
N TYR A 76 4.07 -9.63 -2.64
CA TYR A 76 5.51 -9.84 -2.58
C TYR A 76 5.91 -9.92 -1.11
N ARG A 77 6.50 -11.05 -0.72
CA ARG A 77 6.86 -11.30 0.68
C ARG A 77 8.01 -10.41 1.14
N ARG A 78 8.88 -9.99 0.22
CA ARG A 78 9.97 -9.05 0.47
C ARG A 78 10.27 -8.30 -0.82
N PHE A 79 9.46 -7.27 -1.09
CA PHE A 79 9.72 -6.40 -2.24
C PHE A 79 10.92 -5.49 -1.95
N PHE A 80 10.95 -4.86 -0.79
CA PHE A 80 12.06 -3.98 -0.40
C PHE A 80 13.07 -4.73 0.46
N GLY A 81 14.36 -4.51 0.18
CA GLY A 81 15.46 -5.05 0.99
C GLY A 81 15.44 -4.49 2.42
N LEU A 82 15.91 -5.29 3.36
CA LEU A 82 15.95 -4.95 4.79
C LEU A 82 17.11 -4.00 5.15
N ASP A 83 18.16 -4.03 4.34
CA ASP A 83 19.37 -3.20 4.42
C ASP A 83 19.11 -1.72 4.08
N ALA A 84 18.03 -1.42 3.38
CA ALA A 84 17.69 -0.06 2.95
C ALA A 84 17.13 0.84 4.07
N ASP A 85 16.84 0.32 5.26
CA ASP A 85 16.30 1.03 6.44
C ASP A 85 15.19 2.05 6.09
N HIS A 86 14.18 1.61 5.34
CA HIS A 86 13.07 2.47 4.93
C HIS A 86 12.34 3.09 6.14
N PHE A 87 12.24 2.36 7.26
CA PHE A 87 11.61 2.91 8.46
C PHE A 87 12.40 4.11 8.99
N GLY A 88 13.71 3.94 9.24
CA GLY A 88 14.56 5.00 9.79
C GLY A 88 14.63 6.20 8.87
N ARG A 89 14.79 5.97 7.56
CA ARG A 89 14.88 7.04 6.55
C ARG A 89 13.59 7.85 6.45
N ILE A 90 12.43 7.21 6.34
CA ILE A 90 11.14 7.93 6.27
C ILE A 90 10.91 8.74 7.56
N ARG A 91 11.25 8.18 8.72
CA ARG A 91 11.14 8.90 10.00
C ARG A 91 12.10 10.08 10.11
N ALA A 92 13.28 10.01 9.49
CA ALA A 92 14.24 11.10 9.46
C ALA A 92 13.84 12.20 8.46
N GLU A 93 13.19 11.82 7.36
CA GLU A 93 12.76 12.71 6.29
C GLU A 93 11.47 13.48 6.62
N HIS A 94 10.61 12.95 7.52
CA HIS A 94 9.27 13.49 7.81
C HIS A 94 8.93 13.64 9.28
N THR A 95 8.12 14.66 9.59
CA THR A 95 7.52 14.84 10.91
C THR A 95 6.12 14.24 10.96
N PHE A 96 5.99 13.09 11.62
CA PHE A 96 4.71 12.40 11.79
C PHE A 96 3.77 13.18 12.72
N GLN A 97 2.50 13.19 12.36
CA GLN A 97 1.45 13.95 13.02
C GLN A 97 0.57 13.02 13.87
N SER A 98 0.04 13.55 14.97
CA SER A 98 -0.93 12.83 15.78
C SER A 98 -2.25 12.63 15.03
N LEU A 99 -2.84 11.46 15.22
CA LEU A 99 -4.15 11.11 14.67
C LEU A 99 -5.22 11.29 15.75
N THR A 100 -6.34 11.93 15.43
CA THR A 100 -7.55 11.88 16.26
C THR A 100 -8.45 10.75 15.76
N GLU A 101 -8.88 9.85 16.65
CA GLU A 101 -9.82 8.79 16.28
C GLU A 101 -11.25 9.31 16.40
N SER A 102 -11.86 9.67 15.27
CA SER A 102 -13.27 10.08 15.24
C SER A 102 -13.54 11.35 16.09
N THR A 103 -14.78 11.56 16.52
CA THR A 103 -15.24 12.63 17.41
C THR A 103 -14.89 12.39 18.89
N LYS A 104 -14.10 11.35 19.22
CA LYS A 104 -13.79 10.99 20.61
C LYS A 104 -12.59 11.81 21.11
N PRO A 105 -12.64 12.33 22.35
CA PRO A 105 -11.48 12.97 22.97
C PRO A 105 -10.40 11.92 23.22
N GLY A 106 -9.37 11.88 22.37
CA GLY A 106 -8.23 10.98 22.49
C GLY A 106 -7.37 10.94 21.23
N THR A 107 -6.06 10.78 21.40
CA THR A 107 -5.14 10.51 20.28
C THR A 107 -5.11 9.02 19.99
N ALA A 108 -5.08 8.65 18.71
CA ALA A 108 -4.86 7.28 18.29
C ALA A 108 -3.50 6.78 18.81
N HIS A 109 -3.34 5.46 18.98
CA HIS A 109 -2.02 4.83 19.20
C HIS A 109 -1.13 4.83 17.93
N ARG A 110 -1.43 5.73 17.00
CA ARG A 110 -0.79 5.86 15.71
C ARG A 110 -0.43 7.32 15.50
N SER A 111 0.67 7.54 14.81
CA SER A 111 0.99 8.80 14.17
C SER A 111 1.06 8.58 12.67
N GLY A 112 0.86 9.61 11.86
CA GLY A 112 0.90 9.47 10.41
C GLY A 112 1.12 10.77 9.67
N ILE A 113 1.22 10.67 8.36
CA ILE A 113 1.42 11.79 7.46
C ILE A 113 0.89 11.45 6.07
N TYR A 114 0.39 12.47 5.36
CA TYR A 114 0.10 12.37 3.94
C TYR A 114 1.25 12.94 3.13
N LEU A 115 1.63 12.21 2.09
CA LEU A 115 2.70 12.61 1.17
C LEU A 115 2.20 12.55 -0.28
N THR A 116 2.61 13.51 -1.09
CA THR A 116 2.35 13.55 -2.53
C THR A 116 3.40 14.44 -3.20
N PRO A 117 3.72 14.30 -4.49
CA PRO A 117 4.59 15.27 -5.16
C PRO A 117 4.00 16.68 -5.08
N VAL A 118 4.77 17.64 -4.56
CA VAL A 118 4.42 19.06 -4.54
C VAL A 118 5.34 19.79 -5.50
N THR A 119 4.75 20.58 -6.41
CA THR A 119 5.47 21.44 -7.34
C THR A 119 5.11 22.90 -7.07
N ARG A 120 6.07 23.81 -7.29
CA ARG A 120 5.88 25.25 -7.11
C ARG A 120 5.89 25.94 -8.47
N ASP A 121 4.89 26.77 -8.72
CA ASP A 121 4.82 27.69 -9.86
C ASP A 121 4.53 29.10 -9.34
N GLY A 122 5.54 29.98 -9.34
CA GLY A 122 5.47 31.25 -8.62
C GLY A 122 5.13 31.05 -7.13
N ASP A 123 4.03 31.67 -6.69
CA ASP A 123 3.49 31.54 -5.33
C ASP A 123 2.48 30.38 -5.18
N GLU A 124 2.17 29.67 -6.27
CA GLU A 124 1.24 28.55 -6.27
C GLU A 124 1.96 27.24 -5.90
N LEU A 125 1.32 26.44 -5.05
CA LEU A 125 1.78 25.08 -4.72
C LEU A 125 0.79 24.07 -5.30
N HIS A 126 1.22 23.28 -6.27
CA HIS A 126 0.40 22.25 -6.92
C HIS A 126 0.70 20.87 -6.36
N PHE A 127 -0.35 20.13 -6.02
CA PHE A 127 -0.29 18.83 -5.37
C PHE A 127 -1.56 18.03 -5.63
N ARG A 128 -1.66 16.82 -5.06
CA ARG A 128 -2.88 16.01 -5.12
C ARG A 128 -3.44 15.78 -3.73
N LEU A 129 -4.75 15.87 -3.62
CA LEU A 129 -5.48 15.55 -2.39
C LEU A 129 -5.96 14.10 -2.43
N LEU A 130 -6.11 13.49 -1.27
CA LEU A 130 -6.87 12.27 -1.12
C LEU A 130 -7.78 12.41 0.09
N ARG A 131 -8.91 13.10 -0.12
CA ARG A 131 -9.89 13.48 0.90
C ARG A 131 -10.60 12.23 1.38
N CYS A 132 -10.00 11.58 2.37
CA CYS A 132 -10.53 10.40 3.03
C CYS A 132 -10.75 10.68 4.53
N SER A 133 -11.15 9.66 5.28
CA SER A 133 -11.63 9.80 6.66
C SER A 133 -10.53 9.99 7.72
N THR A 134 -9.27 10.21 7.33
CA THR A 134 -8.18 10.34 8.31
C THR A 134 -8.01 11.81 8.69
N ASN A 135 -8.06 12.10 9.99
CA ASN A 135 -8.00 13.46 10.51
C ASN A 135 -6.59 13.77 11.02
N PHE A 136 -5.75 14.28 10.12
CA PHE A 136 -4.48 14.89 10.48
C PHE A 136 -4.66 16.41 10.68
N SER A 137 -3.94 16.95 11.65
CA SER A 137 -4.02 18.39 11.94
C SER A 137 -3.04 19.24 11.13
N GLY A 138 -1.96 18.63 10.61
CA GLY A 138 -0.92 19.31 9.85
C GLY A 138 -1.01 19.07 8.34
N PRO A 139 -0.21 19.82 7.57
CA PRO A 139 -0.26 19.80 6.10
C PRO A 139 0.20 18.47 5.52
N THR A 140 -0.23 18.20 4.28
CA THR A 140 0.43 17.23 3.40
C THR A 140 1.87 17.68 3.10
N GLU A 141 2.81 16.74 3.01
CA GLU A 141 4.20 17.03 2.67
C GLU A 141 4.58 16.49 1.28
N SER A 142 5.61 17.09 0.67
CA SER A 142 6.17 16.61 -0.58
C SER A 142 6.91 15.30 -0.41
N PHE A 143 6.99 14.50 -1.47
CA PHE A 143 7.87 13.34 -1.51
C PHE A 143 9.33 13.75 -1.28
N ARG A 144 9.99 13.00 -0.40
CA ARG A 144 11.43 13.04 -0.18
C ARG A 144 12.11 11.91 -0.97
N PRO A 145 13.46 11.85 -1.02
CA PRO A 145 14.16 10.86 -1.84
C PRO A 145 13.74 9.42 -1.57
N THR A 146 13.43 9.06 -0.32
CA THR A 146 12.98 7.70 0.01
C THR A 146 11.57 7.42 -0.54
N ASP A 147 10.65 8.37 -0.46
CA ASP A 147 9.29 8.21 -1.02
C ASP A 147 9.33 8.09 -2.53
N THR A 148 10.09 8.96 -3.21
CA THR A 148 10.24 8.93 -4.66
C THR A 148 10.76 7.56 -5.10
N HIS A 149 11.78 7.03 -4.42
CA HIS A 149 12.30 5.70 -4.70
C HIS A 149 11.24 4.60 -4.53
N ILE A 150 10.52 4.58 -3.40
CA ILE A 150 9.47 3.60 -3.12
C ILE A 150 8.38 3.68 -4.18
N VAL A 151 7.80 4.87 -4.39
CA VAL A 151 6.63 5.07 -5.25
C VAL A 151 6.97 4.80 -6.72
N GLU A 152 8.16 5.18 -7.19
CA GLU A 152 8.61 4.82 -8.53
C GLU A 152 8.81 3.30 -8.70
N ALA A 153 9.40 2.63 -7.71
CA ALA A 153 9.57 1.18 -7.76
C ALA A 153 8.21 0.45 -7.80
N LEU A 154 7.24 0.94 -7.02
CA LEU A 154 5.88 0.42 -7.03
C LEU A 154 5.16 0.68 -8.35
N ASN A 155 5.29 1.87 -8.93
CA ASN A 155 4.69 2.18 -10.24
C ASN A 155 5.28 1.30 -11.35
N ARG A 156 6.61 1.09 -11.37
CA ARG A 156 7.25 0.19 -12.34
C ARG A 156 6.75 -1.25 -12.20
N GLU A 157 6.58 -1.73 -10.97
CA GLU A 157 6.05 -3.08 -10.75
C GLU A 157 4.56 -3.17 -11.12
N ALA A 158 3.76 -2.21 -10.69
CA ALA A 158 2.33 -2.13 -10.98
C ALA A 158 2.07 -2.18 -12.49
N ALA A 159 2.85 -1.45 -13.30
CA ALA A 159 2.73 -1.47 -14.75
C ALA A 159 3.00 -2.86 -15.38
N SER A 160 3.76 -3.72 -14.70
CA SER A 160 4.02 -5.09 -15.17
C SER A 160 2.99 -6.12 -14.70
N VAL A 161 2.20 -5.78 -13.67
CA VAL A 161 1.24 -6.70 -13.04
C VAL A 161 -0.21 -6.34 -13.38
N PHE A 162 -0.51 -5.06 -13.55
CA PHE A 162 -1.84 -4.53 -13.83
C PHE A 162 -1.84 -3.79 -15.18
N ARG A 163 -2.87 -4.05 -15.98
CA ARG A 163 -3.10 -3.33 -17.23
C ARG A 163 -3.75 -1.99 -16.94
N ASN A 164 -3.28 -0.95 -17.63
CA ASN A 164 -3.91 0.38 -17.64
C ASN A 164 -4.19 0.93 -16.23
N GLN A 165 -3.32 0.66 -15.26
CA GLN A 165 -3.49 1.15 -13.89
C GLN A 165 -3.19 2.65 -13.80
N ALA A 166 -3.92 3.38 -12.97
CA ALA A 166 -3.62 4.78 -12.68
C ALA A 166 -2.34 4.91 -11.84
N PRO A 167 -1.51 5.94 -12.03
CA PRO A 167 -0.26 6.08 -11.30
C PRO A 167 -0.49 6.20 -9.79
N LEU A 168 0.32 5.49 -9.03
CA LEU A 168 0.46 5.65 -7.58
C LEU A 168 1.17 6.99 -7.31
N ASN A 169 0.51 7.90 -6.59
CA ASN A 169 0.98 9.29 -6.45
C ASN A 169 0.64 9.94 -5.09
N HIS A 170 0.02 9.18 -4.18
CA HIS A 170 -0.38 9.68 -2.87
C HIS A 170 -0.12 8.61 -1.82
N VAL A 171 0.47 9.01 -0.69
CA VAL A 171 0.92 8.08 0.36
C VAL A 171 0.24 8.44 1.68
N LEU A 172 -0.24 7.41 2.39
CA LEU A 172 -0.52 7.45 3.81
C LEU A 172 0.55 6.63 4.54
N ALA A 173 1.47 7.32 5.21
CA ALA A 173 2.48 6.68 6.05
C ALA A 173 2.01 6.76 7.52
N GLN A 174 2.00 5.61 8.22
CA GLN A 174 1.51 5.52 9.60
C GLN A 174 2.41 4.65 10.47
N ILE A 175 2.84 5.18 11.61
CA ILE A 175 3.57 4.44 12.64
C ILE A 175 2.58 3.89 13.67
N TYR A 176 2.73 2.61 13.98
CA TYR A 176 1.87 1.84 14.88
C TYR A 176 2.62 1.58 16.18
N HIS A 177 2.23 2.32 17.23
CA HIS A 177 2.90 2.24 18.53
C HIS A 177 2.27 1.14 19.40
N ASN A 178 3.12 0.33 20.01
CA ASN A 178 2.73 -0.64 21.03
C ASN A 178 3.21 -0.14 22.39
N THR A 179 2.34 -0.17 23.41
CA THR A 179 2.65 0.24 24.77
C THR A 179 2.59 -0.98 25.69
N PRO A 180 3.71 -1.40 26.30
CA PRO A 180 3.72 -2.47 27.30
C PRO A 180 2.79 -2.18 28.49
N ALA A 181 2.44 -3.23 29.22
CA ALA A 181 1.70 -3.06 30.47
C ALA A 181 2.61 -2.40 31.53
N THR A 182 2.03 -1.55 32.36
CA THR A 182 2.69 -0.98 33.55
C THR A 182 1.82 -1.27 34.78
N THR A 183 2.34 -1.03 35.99
CA THR A 183 1.54 -1.12 37.21
C THR A 183 0.27 -0.29 37.06
N GLY A 184 -0.89 -0.92 37.15
CA GLY A 184 -2.21 -0.26 37.00
C GLY A 184 -2.70 -0.02 35.57
N ARG A 185 -1.93 -0.35 34.51
CA ARG A 185 -2.35 -0.15 33.10
C ARG A 185 -2.07 -1.37 32.24
N LYS A 186 -3.11 -1.89 31.57
CA LYS A 186 -2.96 -2.98 30.59
C LYS A 186 -2.14 -2.51 29.38
N GLN A 187 -1.43 -3.43 28.75
CA GLN A 187 -0.77 -3.18 27.47
C GLN A 187 -1.78 -2.70 26.41
N SER A 188 -1.33 -1.89 25.46
CA SER A 188 -2.08 -1.51 24.27
C SER A 188 -1.27 -1.79 23.01
N LYS A 189 -1.96 -2.23 21.96
CA LYS A 189 -1.36 -2.54 20.66
C LYS A 189 -2.13 -1.79 19.59
N ALA A 190 -1.41 -1.12 18.69
CA ALA A 190 -2.05 -0.39 17.61
C ALA A 190 -2.74 -1.36 16.64
N LYS A 191 -3.99 -1.03 16.28
CA LYS A 191 -4.83 -1.78 15.35
C LYS A 191 -5.67 -0.82 14.52
N ILE A 192 -6.21 -1.31 13.41
CA ILE A 192 -7.26 -0.63 12.66
C ILE A 192 -8.40 -1.61 12.54
N SER A 193 -9.61 -1.21 12.93
CA SER A 193 -10.82 -2.02 12.77
C SER A 193 -11.16 -2.24 11.28
N ALA A 194 -12.02 -3.21 11.01
CA ALA A 194 -12.52 -3.48 9.67
C ALA A 194 -13.09 -2.23 8.98
N HIS A 195 -12.57 -1.94 7.78
CA HIS A 195 -13.02 -0.85 6.93
C HIS A 195 -12.68 -1.13 5.46
N ALA A 196 -13.29 -0.38 4.54
CA ALA A 196 -12.81 -0.21 3.18
C ALA A 196 -12.18 1.18 3.05
N ASP A 197 -11.11 1.28 2.25
CA ASP A 197 -10.49 2.56 1.96
C ASP A 197 -11.43 3.44 1.14
N LYS A 198 -11.43 4.75 1.40
CA LYS A 198 -12.36 5.69 0.75
C LYS A 198 -11.88 5.99 -0.65
N THR A 199 -12.73 5.73 -1.63
CA THR A 199 -12.36 5.76 -3.06
C THR A 199 -12.71 7.04 -3.79
N LYS A 200 -13.34 8.02 -3.12
CA LYS A 200 -13.83 9.29 -3.70
C LYS A 200 -12.87 9.97 -4.68
N ASP A 201 -11.63 10.16 -4.27
CA ASP A 201 -10.62 10.90 -5.05
C ASP A 201 -9.73 9.96 -5.88
N MET A 202 -10.08 8.67 -5.95
CA MET A 202 -9.31 7.67 -6.68
C MET A 202 -9.94 7.40 -8.05
N PRO A 203 -9.14 7.31 -9.11
CA PRO A 203 -9.66 6.96 -10.44
C PRO A 203 -10.14 5.51 -10.48
N VAL A 204 -11.10 5.21 -11.36
CA VAL A 204 -11.76 3.89 -11.46
C VAL A 204 -10.81 2.72 -11.73
N ASN A 205 -9.71 2.98 -12.44
CA ASN A 205 -8.62 2.04 -12.72
C ASN A 205 -7.49 2.10 -11.66
N GLY A 206 -7.79 2.63 -10.49
CA GLY A 206 -6.86 2.77 -9.38
C GLY A 206 -6.48 1.43 -8.75
N ILE A 207 -5.29 1.41 -8.15
CA ILE A 207 -4.81 0.34 -7.29
C ILE A 207 -4.25 0.94 -5.99
N MET A 208 -4.03 0.08 -5.01
CA MET A 208 -3.37 0.41 -3.75
C MET A 208 -2.20 -0.54 -3.51
N ALA A 209 -1.12 -0.01 -2.95
CA ALA A 209 0.04 -0.78 -2.55
C ALA A 209 0.24 -0.66 -1.03
N PHE A 210 0.04 -1.75 -0.31
CA PHE A 210 0.30 -1.83 1.13
C PHE A 210 1.73 -2.28 1.36
N CYS A 211 2.62 -1.32 1.63
CA CYS A 211 4.00 -1.59 2.01
C CYS A 211 4.12 -1.68 3.53
N THR A 212 5.00 -2.56 4.02
CA THR A 212 5.26 -2.68 5.46
C THR A 212 6.75 -2.63 5.76
N PHE A 213 7.12 -1.74 6.68
CA PHE A 213 8.46 -1.62 7.24
C PHE A 213 8.39 -1.74 8.76
N TYR A 214 9.48 -2.20 9.38
CA TYR A 214 9.56 -2.35 10.83
C TYR A 214 10.83 -1.71 11.36
N ASP A 215 10.73 -1.27 12.61
CA ASP A 215 11.84 -0.95 13.48
C ASP A 215 11.82 -1.90 14.68
N ARG A 216 12.99 -2.15 15.27
CA ARG A 216 13.21 -3.05 16.41
C ARG A 216 12.80 -4.51 16.16
N LEU A 217 13.22 -5.07 15.02
CA LEU A 217 13.06 -6.50 14.72
C LEU A 217 14.04 -7.38 15.53
N ASP A 218 15.03 -6.80 16.20
CA ASP A 218 16.10 -7.46 16.96
C ASP A 218 15.60 -8.39 18.08
N LYS A 219 14.38 -8.16 18.57
CA LYS A 219 13.73 -8.99 19.60
C LYS A 219 13.10 -10.28 19.06
N LEU A 220 13.00 -10.40 17.74
CA LEU A 220 12.39 -11.53 17.07
C LEU A 220 13.46 -12.29 16.28
N GLN A 221 13.23 -13.58 16.05
CA GLN A 221 14.08 -14.42 15.22
C GLN A 221 13.29 -14.96 14.03
N PRO A 222 13.94 -15.23 12.89
CA PRO A 222 13.29 -15.92 11.78
C PRO A 222 12.61 -17.22 12.24
N LEU A 223 11.39 -17.48 11.78
CA LEU A 223 10.70 -18.72 12.09
C LEU A 223 11.15 -19.85 11.16
N ALA A 224 11.26 -21.06 11.70
CA ALA A 224 11.73 -22.22 10.94
C ALA A 224 10.79 -22.62 9.78
N GLU A 225 9.48 -22.45 9.98
CA GLU A 225 8.44 -22.81 8.99
C GLU A 225 8.26 -21.74 7.90
N ASP A 226 8.70 -20.51 8.16
CA ASP A 226 8.57 -19.38 7.23
C ASP A 226 9.74 -18.41 7.39
N ALA A 227 10.69 -18.48 6.45
CA ALA A 227 11.90 -17.65 6.44
C ALA A 227 11.64 -16.14 6.25
N PHE A 228 10.40 -15.73 5.93
CA PHE A 228 10.01 -14.33 5.90
C PHE A 228 9.39 -13.84 7.20
N ASP A 229 8.91 -14.75 8.05
CA ASP A 229 8.27 -14.44 9.32
C ASP A 229 9.31 -14.33 10.44
N TYR A 230 8.99 -13.50 11.43
CA TYR A 230 9.82 -13.24 12.60
C TYR A 230 8.97 -13.42 13.85
N GLY A 231 9.49 -14.14 14.83
CA GLY A 231 8.74 -14.47 16.03
C GLY A 231 9.60 -14.97 17.19
N VAL A 232 8.90 -15.48 18.20
CA VAL A 232 9.48 -16.08 19.40
C VAL A 232 8.75 -17.39 19.66
N THR A 233 9.50 -18.48 19.92
CA THR A 233 8.95 -19.81 20.25
C THR A 233 7.86 -20.28 19.27
N GLY A 234 8.08 -20.11 17.96
CA GLY A 234 7.16 -20.51 16.91
C GLY A 234 5.96 -19.57 16.69
N ALA A 235 5.77 -18.55 17.51
CA ALA A 235 4.70 -17.57 17.36
C ALA A 235 5.19 -16.31 16.65
N SER A 236 4.55 -15.94 15.53
CA SER A 236 4.86 -14.71 14.79
C SER A 236 4.67 -13.46 15.64
N GLY A 237 5.63 -12.55 15.61
CA GLY A 237 5.54 -11.20 16.17
C GLY A 237 5.05 -10.14 15.17
N LEU A 238 4.78 -10.55 13.92
CA LEU A 238 4.43 -9.62 12.85
C LEU A 238 2.94 -9.30 12.80
N THR A 239 2.64 -8.14 12.23
CA THR A 239 1.27 -7.67 12.04
C THR A 239 0.61 -8.41 10.88
N ARG A 240 -0.71 -8.64 10.97
CA ARG A 240 -1.50 -9.26 9.90
C ARG A 240 -2.52 -8.28 9.33
N LEU A 241 -2.68 -8.33 8.00
CA LEU A 241 -3.75 -7.66 7.27
C LEU A 241 -4.83 -8.70 6.98
N HIS A 242 -5.98 -8.55 7.64
CA HIS A 242 -7.09 -9.50 7.54
C HIS A 242 -8.21 -8.94 6.69
N PHE A 243 -8.69 -9.74 5.74
CA PHE A 243 -9.75 -9.37 4.80
C PHE A 243 -11.01 -10.18 5.06
N ARG A 244 -12.16 -9.53 4.94
CA ARG A 244 -13.48 -10.14 5.05
C ARG A 244 -14.39 -9.66 3.94
N LEU A 245 -14.97 -10.60 3.22
CA LEU A 245 -15.88 -10.31 2.13
C LEU A 245 -17.14 -9.62 2.69
N LYS A 246 -17.56 -8.55 2.02
CA LYS A 246 -18.81 -7.85 2.33
C LYS A 246 -20.00 -8.69 1.88
N GLU A 247 -21.17 -8.40 2.44
CA GLU A 247 -22.40 -9.06 2.00
C GLU A 247 -22.65 -8.71 0.52
N PRO A 248 -22.96 -9.69 -0.33
CA PRO A 248 -23.29 -9.43 -1.73
C PRO A 248 -24.65 -8.73 -1.81
N ASP A 249 -24.77 -7.73 -2.69
CA ASP A 249 -26.05 -7.06 -2.95
C ASP A 249 -26.93 -7.86 -3.96
N GLU A 250 -26.33 -8.76 -4.77
CA GLU A 250 -27.00 -9.63 -5.75
C GLU A 250 -26.33 -11.02 -5.84
N GLU A 251 -27.04 -12.03 -6.39
CA GLU A 251 -26.49 -13.36 -6.68
C GLU A 251 -25.29 -13.23 -7.63
N ARG A 252 -24.10 -13.57 -7.12
CA ARG A 252 -22.87 -13.49 -7.92
C ARG A 252 -22.75 -14.72 -8.81
N ASP A 253 -22.89 -14.50 -10.12
CA ASP A 253 -22.29 -15.37 -11.12
C ASP A 253 -20.77 -15.18 -11.13
N GLU A 254 -20.05 -16.30 -11.06
CA GLU A 254 -18.60 -16.50 -11.27
C GLU A 254 -17.58 -16.25 -10.13
N VAL A 255 -16.72 -17.28 -9.99
CA VAL A 255 -15.57 -17.50 -9.09
C VAL A 255 -15.85 -17.37 -7.59
N ALA A 256 -15.79 -18.50 -6.88
CA ALA A 256 -15.90 -18.56 -5.42
C ALA A 256 -14.74 -17.81 -4.73
N LEU A 257 -14.94 -16.52 -4.46
CA LEU A 257 -14.06 -15.70 -3.66
C LEU A 257 -14.06 -16.17 -2.19
N PRO A 258 -12.91 -16.23 -1.51
CA PRO A 258 -12.86 -16.65 -0.11
C PRO A 258 -13.62 -15.66 0.77
N ARG A 259 -14.45 -16.16 1.69
CA ARG A 259 -15.19 -15.32 2.66
C ARG A 259 -14.25 -14.45 3.51
N GLN A 260 -13.05 -14.96 3.79
CA GLN A 260 -12.01 -14.24 4.51
C GLN A 260 -10.63 -14.80 4.15
N PHE A 261 -9.61 -13.97 4.23
CA PHE A 261 -8.21 -14.38 4.11
C PHE A 261 -7.31 -13.44 4.90
N THR A 262 -6.05 -13.82 5.10
CA THR A 262 -5.10 -13.03 5.89
C THR A 262 -3.74 -13.04 5.24
N LEU A 263 -3.07 -11.89 5.24
CA LEU A 263 -1.68 -11.74 4.85
C LEU A 263 -0.85 -11.38 6.09
N THR A 264 0.21 -12.13 6.36
CA THR A 264 1.25 -11.68 7.30
C THR A 264 2.04 -10.59 6.62
N LEU A 265 2.14 -9.41 7.25
CA LEU A 265 2.85 -8.27 6.70
C LEU A 265 4.34 -8.39 7.05
N TYR A 266 5.11 -9.05 6.20
CA TYR A 266 6.53 -9.26 6.40
C TYR A 266 7.33 -7.95 6.26
N PRO A 267 8.55 -7.87 6.85
CA PRO A 267 9.45 -6.74 6.62
C PRO A 267 9.77 -6.57 5.13
N GLY A 268 9.51 -5.37 4.59
CA GLY A 268 9.71 -5.05 3.18
C GLY A 268 8.65 -5.63 2.25
N SER A 269 7.57 -6.20 2.77
CA SER A 269 6.49 -6.77 1.94
C SER A 269 5.65 -5.70 1.25
N VAL A 270 5.04 -6.09 0.12
CA VAL A 270 4.12 -5.25 -0.65
C VAL A 270 2.92 -6.09 -1.09
N PHE A 271 1.72 -5.62 -0.79
CA PHE A 271 0.48 -6.16 -1.37
C PHE A 271 -0.17 -5.13 -2.30
N PHE A 272 -0.23 -5.45 -3.59
CA PHE A 272 -0.99 -4.68 -4.57
C PHE A 272 -2.43 -5.17 -4.65
N MET A 273 -3.37 -4.24 -4.50
CA MET A 273 -4.80 -4.49 -4.44
C MET A 273 -5.55 -3.52 -5.37
N PRO A 274 -6.31 -4.00 -6.37
CA PRO A 274 -7.16 -3.13 -7.18
C PRO A 274 -8.36 -2.60 -6.38
N LEU A 275 -8.94 -1.49 -6.82
CA LEU A 275 -10.15 -0.93 -6.20
C LEU A 275 -11.34 -1.88 -6.23
N SER A 276 -11.42 -2.77 -7.22
CA SER A 276 -12.43 -3.82 -7.25
C SER A 276 -12.37 -4.72 -6.01
N THR A 277 -11.17 -5.03 -5.51
CA THR A 277 -11.02 -5.79 -4.25
C THR A 277 -11.45 -4.97 -3.04
N ASN A 278 -11.10 -3.67 -2.98
CA ASN A 278 -11.54 -2.76 -1.89
C ASN A 278 -13.07 -2.64 -1.83
N ARG A 279 -13.72 -2.68 -2.99
CA ARG A 279 -15.18 -2.70 -3.08
C ARG A 279 -15.76 -3.97 -2.47
N LEU A 280 -15.13 -5.13 -2.71
CA LEU A 280 -15.64 -6.43 -2.28
C LEU A 280 -15.30 -6.80 -0.83
N TYR A 281 -14.19 -6.28 -0.29
CA TYR A 281 -13.67 -6.66 1.02
C TYR A 281 -13.54 -5.46 1.96
N THR A 282 -13.83 -5.70 3.24
CA THR A 282 -13.25 -4.89 4.32
C THR A 282 -11.91 -5.48 4.73
N HIS A 283 -11.02 -4.65 5.26
CA HIS A 283 -9.74 -5.07 5.79
C HIS A 283 -9.44 -4.44 7.15
N GLU A 284 -8.62 -5.12 7.94
CA GLU A 284 -8.20 -4.66 9.27
C GLU A 284 -6.77 -5.03 9.59
N ILE A 285 -6.14 -4.20 10.42
CA ILE A 285 -4.77 -4.40 10.90
C ILE A 285 -4.85 -5.08 12.26
N ARG A 286 -4.39 -6.33 12.32
CA ARG A 286 -4.37 -7.15 13.54
C ARG A 286 -2.93 -7.28 14.06
N PRO A 287 -2.62 -6.78 15.26
CA PRO A 287 -1.31 -7.01 15.87
C PRO A 287 -1.17 -8.48 16.30
N SER A 288 0.07 -8.93 16.49
CA SER A 288 0.36 -10.28 17.00
C SER A 288 -0.20 -10.51 18.42
N ALA A 289 -0.43 -11.78 18.75
CA ALA A 289 -0.82 -12.22 20.09
C ALA A 289 0.29 -12.03 21.14
N LEU A 290 1.58 -12.00 20.73
CA LEU A 290 2.73 -11.79 21.63
C LEU A 290 2.62 -10.51 22.47
N GLY A 291 3.25 -10.46 23.63
CA GLY A 291 3.28 -9.26 24.48
C GLY A 291 3.79 -8.01 23.73
N ALA A 292 3.20 -6.85 24.01
CA ALA A 292 3.55 -5.58 23.36
C ALA A 292 5.03 -5.18 23.50
N ASP A 293 5.71 -5.69 24.52
CA ASP A 293 7.15 -5.53 24.77
C ASP A 293 8.05 -6.28 23.77
N LEU A 294 7.52 -7.35 23.15
CA LEU A 294 8.18 -8.14 22.11
C LEU A 294 7.86 -7.66 20.70
N LEU A 295 6.81 -6.84 20.53
CA LEU A 295 6.37 -6.43 19.20
C LEU A 295 7.28 -5.34 18.62
N PRO A 296 7.71 -5.48 17.35
CA PRO A 296 8.41 -4.41 16.65
C PRO A 296 7.46 -3.22 16.42
N THR A 297 8.04 -2.06 16.15
CA THR A 297 7.25 -0.90 15.71
C THR A 297 7.01 -1.01 14.22
N ARG A 298 5.75 -0.98 13.79
CA ARG A 298 5.40 -1.06 12.36
C ARG A 298 5.22 0.32 11.75
N LEU A 299 5.79 0.55 10.58
CA LEU A 299 5.40 1.60 9.65
C LEU A 299 4.58 0.96 8.52
N GLY A 300 3.28 1.26 8.50
CA GLY A 300 2.43 0.98 7.35
C GLY A 300 2.56 2.12 6.35
N TYR A 301 2.97 1.82 5.12
CA TYR A 301 3.17 2.80 4.07
C TYR A 301 2.24 2.44 2.90
N VAL A 302 1.06 3.07 2.86
CA VAL A 302 0.01 2.74 1.89
C VAL A 302 0.05 3.75 0.77
N VAL A 303 0.40 3.30 -0.43
CA VAL A 303 0.42 4.14 -1.63
C VAL A 303 -0.86 3.92 -2.42
N ARG A 304 -1.47 5.02 -2.85
CA ARG A 304 -2.75 5.06 -3.56
C ARG A 304 -2.64 5.98 -4.79
N CYS A 305 -3.63 5.87 -5.66
CA CYS A 305 -3.82 6.75 -6.80
C CYS A 305 -4.80 7.86 -6.43
N SER A 306 -4.44 9.11 -6.67
CA SER A 306 -5.36 10.25 -6.60
C SER A 306 -5.51 10.92 -7.96
N SER A 307 -6.74 11.27 -8.33
CA SER A 307 -7.10 12.15 -9.45
C SER A 307 -7.52 13.55 -8.99
N ALA A 308 -7.59 13.83 -7.69
CA ALA A 308 -7.99 15.13 -7.16
C ALA A 308 -6.79 16.08 -7.15
N GLU A 309 -6.59 16.79 -8.25
CA GLU A 309 -5.56 17.82 -8.35
C GLU A 309 -5.95 19.07 -7.57
N ALA A 310 -4.97 19.66 -6.89
CA ALA A 310 -5.17 20.82 -6.04
C ALA A 310 -4.09 21.88 -6.24
N VAL A 311 -4.44 23.12 -5.91
CA VAL A 311 -3.50 24.24 -5.82
C VAL A 311 -3.73 25.00 -4.53
N HIS A 312 -2.66 25.30 -3.80
CA HIS A 312 -2.69 26.24 -2.69
C HIS A 312 -2.14 27.59 -3.16
N LYS A 313 -2.94 28.65 -3.02
CA LYS A 313 -2.56 30.01 -3.37
C LYS A 313 -3.36 31.03 -2.55
N ASN A 314 -2.77 32.19 -2.27
CA ASN A 314 -3.41 33.26 -1.51
C ASN A 314 -4.00 32.78 -0.16
N GLY A 315 -3.32 31.84 0.51
CA GLY A 315 -3.75 31.27 1.80
C GLY A 315 -4.91 30.28 1.73
N HIS A 316 -5.32 29.85 0.54
CA HIS A 316 -6.46 28.95 0.35
C HIS A 316 -6.10 27.78 -0.57
N THR A 317 -6.69 26.62 -0.31
CA THR A 317 -6.60 25.44 -1.19
C THR A 317 -7.80 25.40 -2.13
N PHE A 318 -7.55 25.08 -3.39
CA PHE A 318 -8.54 24.93 -4.44
C PHE A 318 -8.38 23.56 -5.11
N LEU A 319 -9.49 22.93 -5.47
CA LEU A 319 -9.55 21.77 -6.34
C LEU A 319 -9.51 22.24 -7.79
N LYS A 320 -8.67 21.61 -8.62
CA LYS A 320 -8.68 21.80 -10.07
C LYS A 320 -9.69 20.85 -10.67
N MET A 321 -10.79 21.40 -11.16
CA MET A 321 -11.80 20.70 -11.95
C MET A 321 -11.55 21.00 -13.44
N ALA A 322 -12.22 20.27 -14.34
CA ALA A 322 -11.90 20.31 -15.78
C ALA A 322 -11.81 21.72 -16.39
N GLU A 323 -12.71 22.63 -16.01
CA GLU A 323 -12.74 24.00 -16.54
C GLU A 323 -12.62 25.08 -15.45
N ASP A 324 -12.54 24.70 -14.18
CA ASP A 324 -12.65 25.64 -13.05
C ASP A 324 -11.72 25.28 -11.88
N VAL A 325 -11.47 26.27 -11.03
CA VAL A 325 -10.85 26.07 -9.70
C VAL A 325 -11.88 26.33 -8.61
N VAL A 326 -12.22 25.29 -7.85
CA VAL A 326 -13.22 25.39 -6.77
C VAL A 326 -12.51 25.45 -5.43
N ARG A 327 -12.79 26.47 -4.64
CA ARG A 327 -12.20 26.62 -3.31
C ARG A 327 -12.66 25.48 -2.39
N LEU A 328 -11.72 24.92 -1.63
CA LEU A 328 -12.03 23.94 -0.59
C LEU A 328 -12.67 24.69 0.60
N GLU A 329 -13.95 24.46 0.82
CA GLU A 329 -14.71 25.09 1.91
C GLU A 329 -14.81 24.17 3.13
N PRO A 330 -14.95 24.72 4.35
CA PRO A 330 -15.20 23.90 5.52
C PRO A 330 -16.46 23.05 5.38
N PRO A 331 -16.49 21.84 5.96
CA PRO A 331 -17.68 20.98 5.94
C PRO A 331 -18.90 21.65 6.60
N THR A 332 -20.08 21.51 5.98
CA THR A 332 -21.36 21.80 6.63
C THR A 332 -21.85 20.57 7.42
N PRO A 333 -22.71 20.74 8.44
CA PRO A 333 -23.30 19.60 9.16
C PRO A 333 -24.00 18.60 8.22
N ALA A 334 -24.84 19.11 7.31
CA ALA A 334 -25.55 18.28 6.33
C ALA A 334 -24.57 17.54 5.40
N GLY A 335 -23.54 18.24 4.88
CA GLY A 335 -22.52 17.61 4.05
C GLY A 335 -21.75 16.52 4.80
N MET A 336 -21.44 16.73 6.07
CA MET A 336 -20.76 15.73 6.91
C MET A 336 -21.62 14.50 7.16
N ASP A 337 -22.92 14.69 7.39
CA ASP A 337 -23.84 13.58 7.62
C ASP A 337 -24.00 12.74 6.36
N GLU A 338 -24.10 13.39 5.19
CA GLU A 338 -24.14 12.70 3.90
C GLU A 338 -22.83 11.96 3.59
N LEU A 339 -21.67 12.61 3.78
CA LEU A 339 -20.38 11.96 3.56
C LEU A 339 -20.20 10.74 4.48
N ARG A 340 -20.62 10.83 5.75
CA ARG A 340 -20.58 9.71 6.69
C ARG A 340 -21.53 8.58 6.30
N ARG A 341 -22.70 8.91 5.75
CA ARG A 341 -23.65 7.94 5.21
C ARG A 341 -23.00 7.14 4.07
N LEU A 342 -22.41 7.83 3.09
CA LEU A 342 -21.68 7.21 1.97
C LEU A 342 -20.51 6.35 2.46
N TYR A 343 -19.74 6.83 3.44
CA TYR A 343 -18.66 6.04 4.05
C TYR A 343 -19.13 4.77 4.74
N ALA A 344 -20.29 4.80 5.41
CA ALA A 344 -20.88 3.62 6.03
C ALA A 344 -21.38 2.63 4.97
N GLU A 345 -21.97 3.15 3.90
CA GLU A 345 -22.46 2.35 2.76
C GLU A 345 -21.30 1.63 2.05
N GLU A 346 -20.21 2.34 1.76
CA GLU A 346 -19.00 1.77 1.16
C GLU A 346 -18.37 0.68 2.03
N ASN A 347 -18.47 0.78 3.36
CA ASN A 347 -17.95 -0.25 4.26
C ASN A 347 -18.84 -1.50 4.31
N ARG A 348 -20.15 -1.35 4.11
CA ARG A 348 -21.15 -2.42 4.27
C ARG A 348 -21.38 -3.19 2.97
N THR A 349 -21.47 -2.49 1.85
CA THR A 349 -21.98 -3.02 0.59
C THR A 349 -20.87 -3.30 -0.41
N SER A 350 -21.17 -4.13 -1.40
CA SER A 350 -20.28 -4.40 -2.54
C SER A 350 -20.57 -3.54 -3.76
N SER A 351 -21.52 -2.62 -3.63
CA SER A 351 -21.93 -1.66 -4.64
C SER A 351 -20.84 -0.60 -4.89
N PHE A 352 -20.86 -0.03 -6.09
CA PHE A 352 -20.04 1.15 -6.39
C PHE A 352 -20.67 2.36 -5.71
N ILE A 353 -19.88 3.13 -4.97
CA ILE A 353 -20.34 4.33 -4.28
C ILE A 353 -19.95 5.54 -5.09
N ASP A 354 -20.96 6.23 -5.60
CA ASP A 354 -20.79 7.56 -6.19
C ASP A 354 -20.84 8.61 -5.08
N TYR A 355 -19.78 9.40 -4.98
CA TYR A 355 -19.67 10.49 -4.01
C TYR A 355 -20.28 11.80 -4.52
N GLY A 356 -20.67 11.84 -5.80
CA GLY A 356 -21.17 13.02 -6.49
C GLY A 356 -20.13 14.14 -6.61
N ASP A 357 -20.50 15.16 -7.37
CA ASP A 357 -19.64 16.32 -7.61
C ASP A 357 -19.79 17.42 -6.56
N GLU A 358 -20.74 17.31 -5.61
CA GLU A 358 -21.10 18.40 -4.69
C GLU A 358 -20.27 18.44 -3.39
N ILE A 359 -19.44 17.42 -3.13
CA ILE A 359 -18.64 17.35 -1.90
C ILE A 359 -17.29 18.05 -2.12
N PHE A 360 -17.28 19.38 -1.98
CA PHE A 360 -16.09 20.25 -2.16
C PHE A 360 -15.29 20.50 -0.88
N PHE A 361 -15.49 19.70 0.17
CA PHE A 361 -14.77 19.84 1.44
C PHE A 361 -13.93 18.60 1.75
N SER A 362 -13.04 18.75 2.73
CA SER A 362 -12.30 17.66 3.36
C SER A 362 -12.58 17.57 4.87
N MET A 363 -12.56 16.35 5.41
CA MET A 363 -12.54 16.12 6.86
C MET A 363 -11.16 16.37 7.47
N ASN A 364 -10.12 16.33 6.65
CA ASN A 364 -8.74 16.53 7.07
C ASN A 364 -8.43 18.04 7.08
N THR A 365 -8.22 18.63 8.26
CA THR A 365 -7.90 20.06 8.37
C THR A 365 -6.56 20.40 7.71
N GLY A 366 -5.66 19.42 7.60
CA GLY A 366 -4.42 19.50 6.85
C GLY A 366 -4.58 19.84 5.36
N ASP A 367 -5.74 19.52 4.76
CA ASP A 367 -5.96 19.76 3.32
C ASP A 367 -6.19 21.24 2.99
N TYR A 368 -6.55 22.05 3.99
CA TYR A 368 -6.84 23.48 3.83
C TYR A 368 -5.60 24.36 3.97
N VAL A 369 -4.48 23.79 4.43
CA VAL A 369 -3.24 24.52 4.66
C VAL A 369 -2.22 24.25 3.55
N ALA A 370 -1.25 25.15 3.41
CA ALA A 370 -0.19 25.02 2.40
C ALA A 370 0.58 23.70 2.59
N PRO A 371 0.78 22.90 1.52
CA PRO A 371 1.62 21.72 1.62
C PRO A 371 3.09 22.13 1.88
N ARG A 372 3.86 21.25 2.51
CA ARG A 372 5.30 21.47 2.74
C ARG A 372 6.14 20.87 1.63
N ILE A 373 7.23 21.55 1.26
CA ILE A 373 8.19 21.09 0.25
C ILE A 373 9.38 20.38 0.91
#